data_AF-A0A842QEW3-F1
#
_entry.id   AF-A0A842QEW3-F1
#
_cell.length_a   1.000
_cell.length_b   1.000
_cell.length_c   1.000
_cell.angle_alpha   90.00
_cell.angle_beta   90.00
_cell.angle_gamma   90.00
#
_symmetry.space_group_name_H-M   'P 1'
#
loop_
_entity.id
_entity.type
_entity.pdbx_description
1 polymer ?
#
loop_
_entity_poly.entity_id
_entity_poly.type
_entity_poly.pdbx_seq_one_letter_code
_entity_poly.pdbx_strand_id
1 'polypeptide(L)'
;MTRTLDEVMRFLDNYTMAWHHWLILLSLLKLGGSATKKQIFPVFKKEGFSPHAIEGIFKRDLEELGEAVEVEGGLDNLNDSSMIYLTEDKKFRAFLKRNLKSVVRTLKQRKTK
;
A
#
# COMPACT_ATOMS: atom_id res chain seq x y z
N MET A 1 -12.86 12.77 -3.43
CA MET A 1 -12.14 12.70 -4.71
C MET A 1 -11.00 11.71 -4.52
N THR A 2 -10.90 10.69 -5.36
CA THR A 2 -9.79 9.74 -5.36
C THR A 2 -8.56 10.39 -6.01
N ARG A 3 -7.36 10.16 -5.46
CA ARG A 3 -6.12 10.65 -6.06
C ARG A 3 -5.86 9.94 -7.40
N THR A 4 -5.46 10.71 -8.40
CA THR A 4 -5.03 10.19 -9.70
C THR A 4 -3.69 9.46 -9.61
N LEU A 5 -3.37 8.58 -10.55
CA LEU A 5 -2.07 7.88 -10.57
C LEU A 5 -0.86 8.82 -10.52
N ASP A 6 -0.93 9.97 -11.20
CA ASP A 6 0.17 10.95 -11.19
C ASP A 6 0.36 11.60 -9.81
N GLU A 7 -0.72 11.89 -9.10
CA GLU A 7 -0.67 12.38 -7.72
C GLU A 7 -0.14 11.32 -6.77
N VAL A 8 -0.56 10.06 -6.93
CA VAL A 8 -0.08 8.94 -6.14
C VAL A 8 1.42 8.71 -6.35
N MET A 9 1.90 8.73 -7.60
CA MET A 9 3.34 8.59 -7.88
C MET A 9 4.17 9.70 -7.22
N ARG A 10 3.73 10.96 -7.32
CA ARG A 10 4.41 12.09 -6.65
C ARG A 10 4.40 11.95 -5.13
N PHE A 11 3.31 11.46 -4.56
CA PHE A 11 3.22 11.20 -3.13
C PHE A 11 4.18 10.08 -2.69
N LEU A 12 4.22 8.98 -3.45
CA LEU A 12 5.07 7.82 -3.17
C LEU A 12 6.57 8.11 -3.32
N ASP A 13 6.96 9.12 -4.12
CA ASP A 13 8.34 9.60 -4.23
C ASP A 13 8.85 10.17 -2.89
N ASN A 14 7.98 10.71 -2.03
CA ASN A 14 8.33 11.08 -0.66
C ASN A 14 8.23 9.87 0.27
N TYR A 15 9.26 9.02 0.21
CA TYR A 15 9.29 7.76 0.95
C TYR A 15 9.07 7.91 2.46
N THR A 16 9.61 8.95 3.10
CA THR A 16 9.46 9.15 4.56
C THR A 16 8.00 9.29 4.97
N MET A 17 7.19 9.95 4.15
CA MET A 17 5.75 10.12 4.39
C MET A 17 4.95 8.91 3.93
N ALA A 18 5.34 8.31 2.80
CA ALA A 18 4.57 7.26 2.15
C ALA A 18 4.95 5.82 2.54
N TRP A 19 5.83 5.61 3.53
CA TRP A 19 6.38 4.28 3.82
C TRP A 19 5.31 3.23 4.18
N HIS A 20 4.20 3.63 4.82
CA HIS A 20 3.06 2.73 5.11
C HIS A 20 2.37 2.26 3.83
N HIS A 21 2.14 3.18 2.89
CA HIS A 21 1.51 2.89 1.60
C HIS A 21 2.35 1.90 0.79
N TRP A 22 3.67 2.02 0.87
CA TRP A 22 4.59 1.05 0.29
C TRP A 22 4.44 -0.35 0.88
N LEU A 23 4.02 -0.51 2.14
CA LEU A 23 3.73 -1.84 2.72
C LEU A 23 2.59 -2.55 1.98
N ILE A 24 1.54 -1.81 1.62
CA ILE A 24 0.41 -2.33 0.84
C ILE A 24 0.89 -2.71 -0.55
N LEU A 25 1.53 -1.78 -1.25
CA LEU A 25 2.01 -1.99 -2.62
C LEU A 25 2.98 -3.16 -2.73
N LEU A 26 3.92 -3.28 -1.80
CA LEU A 26 4.87 -4.39 -1.77
C LEU A 26 4.18 -5.72 -1.49
N SER A 27 3.15 -5.73 -0.63
CA SER A 27 2.38 -6.94 -0.34
C SER A 27 1.59 -7.39 -1.56
N LEU A 28 0.92 -6.46 -2.25
CA LEU A 28 0.21 -6.73 -3.50
C LEU A 28 1.17 -7.25 -4.59
N LEU A 29 2.30 -6.58 -4.81
CA LEU A 29 3.31 -7.03 -5.77
C LEU A 29 3.82 -8.44 -5.46
N LYS A 30 4.06 -8.74 -4.17
CA LYS A 30 4.49 -10.07 -3.73
C LYS A 30 3.43 -11.15 -3.95
N LEU A 31 2.15 -10.80 -3.84
CA LEU A 31 1.01 -11.70 -3.97
C LEU A 31 0.44 -11.77 -5.39
N GLY A 32 1.12 -11.20 -6.38
CA GLY A 32 0.73 -11.30 -7.80
C GLY A 32 -0.17 -10.16 -8.30
N GLY A 33 -0.35 -9.10 -7.50
CA GLY A 33 -1.14 -7.93 -7.86
C GLY A 33 -2.52 -7.88 -7.21
N SER A 34 -2.92 -8.90 -6.45
CA SER A 34 -4.16 -8.89 -5.68
C SER A 34 -4.01 -9.67 -4.37
N ALA A 35 -4.77 -9.28 -3.36
CA ALA A 35 -4.79 -9.95 -2.07
C ALA A 35 -6.00 -9.52 -1.22
N THR A 36 -6.40 -10.34 -0.26
CA THR A 36 -7.37 -9.93 0.76
C THR A 36 -6.75 -9.01 1.80
N LYS A 37 -7.56 -8.19 2.48
CA LYS A 37 -7.11 -7.44 3.67
C LYS A 37 -6.38 -8.35 4.65
N LYS A 38 -6.93 -9.54 4.96
CA LYS A 38 -6.32 -10.50 5.89
C LYS A 38 -4.90 -10.92 5.49
N GLN A 39 -4.58 -10.94 4.20
CA GLN A 39 -3.23 -11.27 3.71
C GLN A 39 -2.25 -10.09 3.82
N ILE A 40 -2.71 -8.85 3.61
CA ILE A 40 -1.87 -7.64 3.64
C ILE A 40 -1.69 -7.13 5.08
N PHE A 41 -2.78 -7.04 5.84
CA PHE A 41 -2.87 -6.40 7.15
C PHE A 41 -1.84 -6.88 8.19
N PRO A 42 -1.43 -8.17 8.24
CA PRO A 42 -0.40 -8.62 9.17
C PRO A 42 0.95 -7.92 9.02
N VAL A 43 1.28 -7.36 7.84
CA VAL A 43 2.51 -6.57 7.67
C VAL A 43 2.51 -5.33 8.53
N PHE A 44 1.37 -4.61 8.63
CA PHE A 44 1.26 -3.45 9.49
C PHE A 44 1.45 -3.82 10.96
N LYS A 45 0.86 -4.94 11.43
CA LYS A 45 1.07 -5.41 12.80
C LYS A 45 2.56 -5.66 13.11
N LYS A 46 3.31 -6.20 12.14
CA LYS A 46 4.76 -6.45 12.27
C LYS A 46 5.60 -5.18 12.33
N GLU A 47 5.12 -4.08 11.77
CA GLU A 47 5.81 -2.78 11.82
C GLU A 47 5.47 -1.97 13.09
N GLY A 48 4.77 -2.57 14.07
CA GLY A 48 4.58 -1.98 15.40
C GLY A 48 3.41 -1.01 15.53
N PHE A 49 2.47 -1.01 14.58
CA PHE A 49 1.29 -0.15 14.66
C PHE A 49 0.37 -0.56 15.82
N SER A 50 -0.17 0.44 16.51
CA SER A 50 -1.14 0.23 17.59
C SER A 50 -2.38 -0.52 17.08
N PRO A 51 -2.85 -1.58 17.79
CA PRO A 51 -4.08 -2.28 17.45
C PRO A 51 -5.33 -1.39 17.35
N HIS A 52 -5.33 -0.26 18.06
CA HIS A 52 -6.47 0.66 18.12
C HIS A 52 -6.51 1.63 16.93
N ALA A 53 -5.38 1.85 16.25
CA ALA A 53 -5.26 2.82 15.16
C ALA A 53 -5.01 2.17 13.79
N ILE A 54 -4.49 0.93 13.78
CA ILE A 54 -4.06 0.23 12.57
C ILE A 54 -5.18 0.04 11.54
N GLU A 55 -6.42 -0.19 11.96
CA GLU A 55 -7.58 -0.29 11.06
C GLU A 55 -7.84 1.04 10.34
N GLY A 56 -7.86 2.15 11.09
CA GLY A 56 -8.05 3.49 10.53
C GLY A 56 -6.91 3.91 9.61
N ILE A 57 -5.67 3.59 9.99
CA ILE A 57 -4.49 3.85 9.16
C ILE A 57 -4.56 3.04 7.86
N PHE A 58 -4.89 1.76 7.94
CA PHE A 58 -4.99 0.91 6.75
C PHE A 58 -6.07 1.40 5.78
N LYS A 59 -7.27 1.75 6.29
CA LYS A 59 -8.34 2.32 5.46
C LYS A 59 -7.89 3.64 4.82
N ARG A 60 -7.27 4.52 5.59
CA ARG A 60 -6.76 5.80 5.10
C ARG A 60 -5.67 5.61 4.04
N ASP A 61 -4.73 4.69 4.24
CA ASP A 61 -3.68 4.42 3.27
C ASP A 61 -4.25 3.88 1.95
N LEU A 62 -5.32 3.06 2.00
CA LEU A 62 -6.03 2.62 0.79
C LEU A 62 -6.73 3.79 0.08
N GLU A 63 -7.37 4.69 0.83
CA GLU A 63 -7.98 5.90 0.27
C GLU A 63 -6.94 6.81 -0.39
N GLU A 64 -5.81 7.00 0.28
CA GLU A 64 -4.68 7.81 -0.19
C GLU A 64 -3.93 7.20 -1.38
N LEU A 65 -4.03 5.89 -1.59
CA LEU A 65 -3.54 5.21 -2.79
C LEU A 65 -4.43 5.44 -4.01
N GLY A 66 -5.66 5.93 -3.86
CA GLY A 66 -6.53 6.34 -4.97
C GLY A 66 -6.57 5.32 -6.11
N GLU A 67 -6.34 5.78 -7.35
CA GLU A 67 -6.34 4.94 -8.55
C GLU A 67 -5.27 3.83 -8.59
N ALA A 68 -4.28 3.85 -7.69
CA ALA A 68 -3.27 2.81 -7.65
C ALA A 68 -3.82 1.47 -7.15
N VAL A 69 -4.91 1.49 -6.38
CA VAL A 69 -5.55 0.29 -5.86
C VAL A 69 -7.06 0.34 -6.04
N GLU A 70 -7.65 -0.83 -6.20
CA GLU A 70 -9.10 -1.01 -6.22
C GLU A 70 -9.50 -1.93 -5.09
N VAL A 71 -10.57 -1.59 -4.37
CA VAL A 71 -11.11 -2.41 -3.27
C VAL A 71 -12.48 -2.92 -3.66
N GLU A 72 -12.64 -4.24 -3.69
CA GLU A 72 -13.91 -4.88 -4.00
C GLU A 72 -14.98 -4.49 -2.97
N GLY A 73 -16.11 -3.95 -3.44
CA GLY A 73 -17.17 -3.45 -2.58
C GLY A 73 -16.89 -2.09 -1.91
N GLY A 74 -15.78 -1.44 -2.27
CA GLY A 74 -15.39 -0.12 -1.78
C GLY A 74 -14.79 -0.10 -0.36
N LEU A 75 -14.38 1.09 0.08
CA LEU A 75 -13.67 1.27 1.36
C LEU A 75 -14.60 1.26 2.60
N ASP A 76 -15.90 1.45 2.41
CA ASP A 76 -16.84 1.59 3.53
C ASP A 76 -17.24 0.26 4.17
N ASN A 77 -17.16 -0.83 3.40
CA ASN A 77 -17.47 -2.19 3.86
C ASN A 77 -16.21 -3.06 4.02
N LEU A 78 -15.06 -2.42 4.26
CA LEU A 78 -13.78 -3.11 4.34
C LEU A 78 -13.76 -4.11 5.50
N ASN A 79 -13.56 -5.38 5.17
CA ASN A 79 -13.45 -6.49 6.10
C ASN A 79 -12.27 -7.39 5.72
N ASP A 80 -12.00 -8.41 6.52
CA ASP A 80 -10.82 -9.27 6.35
C ASP A 80 -10.82 -10.04 5.02
N SER A 81 -12.00 -10.32 4.43
CA SER A 81 -12.15 -10.96 3.13
C SER A 81 -12.20 -9.98 1.95
N SER A 82 -12.24 -8.66 2.19
CA SER A 82 -12.24 -7.67 1.11
C SER A 82 -11.00 -7.82 0.24
N MET A 83 -11.22 -7.98 -1.06
CA MET A 83 -10.16 -8.07 -2.06
C MET A 83 -9.65 -6.69 -2.42
N ILE A 84 -8.33 -6.59 -2.56
CA ILE A 84 -7.62 -5.38 -2.94
C ILE A 84 -6.78 -5.72 -4.17
N TYR A 85 -6.92 -4.94 -5.22
CA TYR A 85 -6.25 -5.13 -6.51
C TYR A 85 -5.31 -3.96 -6.77
N LEU A 86 -4.14 -4.26 -7.31
CA LEU A 86 -3.17 -3.28 -7.78
C LEU A 86 -3.49 -2.95 -9.24
N THR A 87 -3.57 -1.66 -9.58
CA THR A 87 -3.82 -1.21 -10.97
C THR A 87 -2.88 -1.87 -11.98
N GLU A 88 -3.38 -2.17 -13.18
CA GLU A 88 -2.59 -2.71 -14.29
C GLU A 88 -1.94 -1.62 -15.15
N ASP A 89 -2.13 -0.35 -14.81
CA ASP A 89 -1.56 0.77 -15.55
C ASP A 89 -0.04 0.61 -15.77
N LYS A 90 0.38 0.68 -17.03
CA LYS A 90 1.76 0.39 -17.42
C LYS A 90 2.75 1.40 -16.85
N LYS A 91 2.35 2.67 -16.74
CA LYS A 91 3.20 3.75 -16.23
C LYS A 91 3.44 3.55 -14.73
N PHE A 92 2.38 3.26 -13.97
CA PHE A 92 2.48 2.97 -12.55
C PHE A 92 3.27 1.69 -12.27
N ARG A 93 3.04 0.61 -13.04
CA ARG A 93 3.82 -0.63 -12.91
C ARG A 93 5.31 -0.41 -13.16
N ALA A 94 5.67 0.41 -14.15
CA ALA A 94 7.06 0.78 -14.40
C ALA A 94 7.65 1.62 -13.25
N PHE A 95 6.89 2.57 -12.71
CA PHE A 95 7.27 3.35 -11.53
C PHE A 95 7.57 2.47 -10.32
N LEU A 96 6.70 1.51 -10.00
CA LEU A 96 6.91 0.57 -8.89
C LEU A 96 8.18 -0.25 -9.08
N LYS A 97 8.40 -0.80 -10.28
CA LYS A 97 9.61 -1.59 -10.60
C LYS A 97 10.89 -0.79 -10.40
N ARG A 98 10.92 0.47 -10.84
CA ARG A 98 12.07 1.37 -10.70
C ARG A 98 12.39 1.66 -9.23
N ASN A 99 11.37 1.85 -8.41
CA ASN A 99 11.53 2.25 -7.00
C ASN A 99 11.71 1.04 -6.04
N LEU A 100 11.31 -0.17 -6.46
CA LEU A 100 11.24 -1.37 -5.61
C LEU A 100 12.50 -1.62 -4.78
N LYS A 101 13.67 -1.66 -5.45
CA LYS A 101 14.95 -1.96 -4.78
C LYS A 101 15.30 -0.92 -3.72
N SER A 102 15.06 0.36 -4.02
CA SER A 102 15.35 1.47 -3.12
C SER A 102 14.44 1.39 -1.89
N VAL A 103 13.12 1.28 -2.11
CA VAL A 103 12.10 1.18 -1.06
C VAL A 103 12.37 0.02 -0.11
N VAL A 104 12.64 -1.18 -0.64
CA VAL A 104 12.94 -2.37 0.17
C VAL A 104 14.22 -2.18 1.00
N ARG A 105 15.26 -1.58 0.42
CA ARG A 105 16.51 -1.29 1.15
C ARG A 105 16.25 -0.34 2.31
N THR A 106 15.50 0.74 2.07
CA THR A 106 15.20 1.74 3.09
C THR A 106 14.32 1.17 4.21
N LEU A 107 13.32 0.34 3.88
CA LEU A 107 12.47 -0.34 4.88
C LEU A 107 13.31 -1.24 5.79
N LYS A 108 14.27 -1.99 5.21
CA LYS A 108 15.15 -2.87 5.99
C LYS A 108 16.06 -2.07 6.92
N GLN A 109 16.65 -0.99 6.43
CA GLN A 109 17.54 -0.13 7.24
C GLN A 109 16.82 0.51 8.41
N ARG A 110 15.53 0.85 8.26
CA ARG A 110 14.69 1.36 9.35
C ARG A 110 14.55 0.36 10.51
N LYS A 111 14.55 -0.95 10.24
CA LYS A 111 14.43 -1.98 11.29
C LYS A 111 15.70 -2.19 12.11
N THR A 112 16.84 -1.70 11.63
CA THR A 112 18.15 -1.89 12.28
C THR A 112 18.51 -0.71 13.17
N LYS A 113 17.76 0.39 13.11
CA LYS A 113 17.89 1.54 14.03
C LYS A 113 16.86 1.44 15.14
#